data_AF-A0A9C9Z3Z3-F1
#
_entry.id   AF-A0A9C9Z3Z3-F1
#
_cell.length_a   1.000
_cell.length_b   1.000
_cell.length_c   1.000
_cell.angle_alpha   90.00
_cell.angle_beta   90.00
_cell.angle_gamma   90.00
#
_symmetry.space_group_name_H-M   'P 1'
#
loop_
_entity.id
_entity.type
_entity.pdbx_description
1 polymer ?
#
loop_
_entity_poly.entity_id
_entity_poly.type
_entity_poly.pdbx_seq_one_letter_code
_entity_poly.pdbx_strand_id
1 'polypeptide(L)'
;MSIYKIKKTFPLFGLLMASLLPQAVQGQNFKIEAGIWSGGEHFQLDGKVVPVEEDGIHDPTNAAVKVLQQPVDAMADFPRDNAGIVDWVKALEEGLVNPRASKEGGEEMHVVDFDVIFKNTASMPYVRYPHRQHTEWLTCENCHPKIFLPQKGGNPTNMSDIMQGNFCGVCHGKVAFPPTKNCGRCHSVSRDAPGIR
;
A
#
# COMPACT_ATOMS: atom_id res chain seq x y z
N MET A 1 5.44 -16.17 -4.01
CA MET A 1 4.67 -16.86 -2.94
C MET A 1 3.84 -15.79 -2.23
N SER A 2 2.54 -15.73 -2.50
CA SER A 2 1.68 -14.63 -2.03
C SER A 2 1.49 -14.73 -0.52
N ILE A 3 1.81 -13.66 0.20
CA ILE A 3 1.71 -13.54 1.67
C ILE A 3 0.30 -13.15 2.15
N TYR A 4 -0.66 -12.96 1.23
CA TYR A 4 -2.04 -12.55 1.55
C TYR A 4 -3.06 -13.51 0.93
N LYS A 5 -4.05 -13.91 1.73
CA LYS A 5 -5.21 -14.71 1.27
C LYS A 5 -6.40 -13.75 1.10
N ILE A 6 -6.56 -13.23 -0.10
CA ILE A 6 -7.70 -12.34 -0.45
C ILE A 6 -8.96 -13.22 -0.52
N LYS A 7 -9.98 -12.90 0.29
CA LYS A 7 -11.27 -13.59 0.23
C LYS A 7 -12.08 -13.05 -0.95
N LYS A 8 -12.09 -13.77 -2.08
CA LYS A 8 -13.06 -13.52 -3.16
C LYS A 8 -14.37 -14.24 -2.87
N THR A 9 -15.45 -13.51 -2.65
CA THR A 9 -16.81 -14.05 -2.77
C THR A 9 -17.26 -13.92 -4.22
N PHE A 10 -17.29 -15.03 -4.94
CA PHE A 10 -17.86 -15.09 -6.29
C PHE A 10 -19.38 -15.23 -6.20
N PRO A 11 -20.19 -14.28 -6.71
CA PRO A 11 -21.59 -14.55 -6.97
C PRO A 11 -21.69 -15.51 -8.17
N LEU A 12 -22.33 -16.67 -7.96
CA LEU A 12 -22.76 -17.54 -9.04
C LEU A 12 -23.80 -16.78 -9.89
N PHE A 13 -23.39 -16.27 -11.05
CA PHE A 13 -24.32 -15.85 -12.09
C PHE A 13 -24.00 -16.60 -13.39
N GLY A 14 -25.08 -17.11 -13.99
CA GLY A 14 -25.06 -18.22 -14.93
C GLY A 14 -24.42 -17.92 -16.29
N LEU A 15 -23.98 -19.01 -16.92
CA LEU A 15 -23.55 -19.09 -18.31
C LEU A 15 -24.55 -18.41 -19.26
N LEU A 16 -24.05 -17.47 -20.06
CA LEU A 16 -24.55 -17.19 -21.40
C LEU A 16 -23.35 -16.89 -22.30
N MET A 17 -22.96 -17.91 -23.07
CA MET A 17 -21.93 -17.84 -24.10
C MET A 17 -22.44 -16.99 -25.27
N ALA A 18 -21.88 -15.80 -25.45
CA ALA A 18 -21.97 -15.06 -26.71
C ALA A 18 -20.56 -14.95 -27.30
N SER A 19 -20.36 -15.65 -28.42
CA SER A 19 -19.13 -15.64 -29.21
C SER A 19 -18.89 -14.25 -29.82
N LEU A 20 -17.86 -13.55 -29.35
CA LEU A 20 -17.25 -12.43 -30.06
C LEU A 20 -15.75 -12.68 -30.13
N LEU A 21 -15.27 -12.92 -31.35
CA LEU A 21 -13.85 -13.02 -31.68
C LEU A 21 -13.16 -11.69 -31.36
N PRO A 22 -12.05 -11.66 -30.59
CA PRO A 22 -11.26 -10.44 -30.45
C PRO A 22 -10.43 -10.22 -31.72
N GLN A 23 -10.61 -9.07 -32.36
CA GLN A 23 -9.71 -8.61 -33.41
C GLN A 23 -8.33 -8.33 -32.79
N ALA A 24 -7.30 -8.94 -33.35
CA ALA A 24 -5.92 -8.69 -32.99
C ALA A 24 -5.54 -7.25 -33.35
N VAL A 25 -5.32 -6.39 -32.35
CA VAL A 25 -4.67 -5.09 -32.55
C VAL A 25 -3.16 -5.34 -32.63
N GLN A 26 -2.65 -5.35 -33.86
CA GLN A 26 -1.22 -5.38 -34.14
C GLN A 26 -0.56 -4.05 -33.79
N GLY A 27 0.57 -4.15 -33.08
CA GLY A 27 1.73 -3.28 -33.28
C GLY A 27 1.61 -1.85 -32.79
N GLN A 28 1.88 -1.64 -31.51
CA GLN A 28 2.49 -0.40 -31.04
C GLN A 28 3.81 -0.73 -30.37
N ASN A 29 4.90 -0.16 -30.91
CA ASN A 29 6.23 -0.21 -30.32
C ASN A 29 6.19 0.58 -29.01
N PHE A 30 6.04 -0.11 -27.88
CA PHE A 30 6.20 0.50 -26.56
C PHE A 30 7.69 0.56 -26.24
N LYS A 31 8.20 1.79 -26.13
CA LYS A 31 9.49 2.02 -25.48
C LYS A 31 9.32 1.65 -24.01
N ILE A 32 10.03 0.62 -23.56
CA ILE A 32 10.20 0.31 -22.14
C ILE A 32 11.11 1.40 -21.58
N GLU A 33 10.51 2.52 -21.16
CA GLU A 33 11.21 3.52 -20.37
C GLU A 33 11.32 3.01 -18.93
N ALA A 34 12.48 3.23 -18.32
CA ALA A 34 12.78 2.77 -16.98
C ALA A 34 11.71 3.27 -15.97
N GLY A 35 11.00 2.31 -15.39
CA GLY A 35 10.30 2.45 -14.11
C GLY A 35 9.08 3.36 -14.14
N ILE A 36 7.93 2.78 -14.45
CA ILE A 36 6.61 3.35 -14.07
C ILE A 36 6.56 3.60 -12.56
N TRP A 37 7.26 2.77 -11.78
CA TRP A 37 7.47 2.94 -10.34
C TRP A 37 8.37 4.14 -9.97
N SER A 38 9.27 4.60 -10.85
CA SER A 38 10.04 5.83 -10.62
C SER A 38 9.26 7.11 -10.95
N GLY A 39 8.20 7.01 -11.77
CA GLY A 39 7.31 8.13 -12.08
C GLY A 39 6.18 8.34 -11.05
N GLY A 40 6.00 7.40 -10.12
CA GLY A 40 4.89 7.43 -9.16
C GLY A 40 3.51 7.20 -9.80
N GLU A 41 3.48 6.76 -11.06
CA GLU A 41 2.23 6.45 -11.75
C GLU A 41 1.72 5.09 -11.25
N HIS A 42 0.54 5.09 -10.63
CA HIS A 42 -0.05 3.89 -10.04
C HIS A 42 -1.52 3.79 -10.45
N PHE A 43 -2.05 2.59 -10.64
CA PHE A 43 -3.45 2.41 -11.05
C PHE A 43 -4.44 3.05 -10.06
N GLN A 44 -4.06 3.20 -8.79
CA GLN A 44 -4.86 3.90 -7.77
C GLN A 44 -4.86 5.43 -7.91
N LEU A 45 -3.87 6.00 -8.60
CA LEU A 45 -3.68 7.45 -8.69
C LEU A 45 -4.07 8.00 -10.06
N ASP A 46 -3.75 7.25 -11.11
CA ASP A 46 -3.82 7.73 -12.50
C ASP A 46 -4.60 6.77 -13.41
N GLY A 47 -5.15 5.68 -12.85
CA GLY A 47 -5.92 4.67 -13.60
C GLY A 47 -5.10 3.83 -14.56
N LYS A 48 -3.79 4.10 -14.69
CA LYS A 48 -2.87 3.35 -15.53
C LYS A 48 -2.62 1.97 -14.93
N VAL A 49 -3.06 0.93 -15.65
CA VAL A 49 -2.80 -0.47 -15.31
C VAL A 49 -1.67 -0.96 -16.19
N VAL A 50 -0.63 -1.50 -15.55
CA VAL A 50 0.47 -2.16 -16.24
C VAL A 50 0.40 -3.63 -15.88
N PRO A 51 0.34 -4.55 -16.86
CA PRO A 51 0.39 -5.98 -16.58
C PRO A 51 1.66 -6.35 -15.82
N VAL A 52 1.57 -7.29 -14.88
CA VAL A 52 2.74 -7.80 -14.12
C VAL A 52 3.86 -8.29 -15.04
N GLU A 53 3.54 -8.78 -16.24
CA GLU A 53 4.50 -9.20 -17.27
C GLU A 53 5.26 -8.06 -17.96
N GLU A 54 4.74 -6.84 -17.88
CA GLU A 54 5.27 -5.65 -18.55
C GLU A 54 5.77 -4.60 -17.55
N ASP A 55 5.71 -4.88 -16.24
CA ASP A 55 5.97 -3.88 -15.20
C ASP A 55 7.47 -3.54 -15.00
N GLY A 56 8.36 -4.29 -15.65
CA GLY A 56 9.81 -4.12 -15.54
C GLY A 56 10.41 -4.49 -14.18
N ILE A 57 9.60 -5.03 -13.25
CA ILE A 57 10.03 -5.58 -11.96
C ILE A 57 10.14 -7.10 -12.05
N HIS A 58 9.16 -7.74 -12.68
CA HIS A 58 9.09 -9.19 -12.76
C HIS A 58 9.81 -9.70 -14.03
N ASP A 59 10.49 -10.85 -13.91
CA ASP A 59 11.10 -11.52 -15.05
C ASP A 59 10.00 -12.05 -16.00
N PRO A 60 9.85 -11.48 -17.21
CA PRO A 60 8.77 -11.84 -18.12
C PRO A 60 8.90 -13.27 -18.66
N THR A 61 10.09 -13.88 -18.57
CA THR A 61 10.32 -15.26 -19.00
C THR A 61 9.84 -16.28 -17.96
N ASN A 62 9.60 -15.83 -16.72
CA ASN A 62 9.13 -16.69 -15.65
C ASN A 62 7.66 -17.09 -15.88
N ALA A 63 7.41 -18.39 -16.03
CA ALA A 63 6.07 -18.92 -16.23
C ALA A 63 5.06 -18.52 -15.13
N ALA A 64 5.56 -18.25 -13.91
CA ALA A 64 4.72 -17.80 -12.81
C ALA A 64 4.04 -16.45 -13.09
N VAL A 65 4.70 -15.54 -13.82
CA VAL A 65 4.19 -14.19 -14.08
C VAL A 65 2.85 -14.23 -14.84
N LYS A 66 2.69 -15.20 -15.74
CA LYS A 66 1.46 -15.39 -16.53
C LYS A 66 0.26 -15.89 -15.71
N VAL A 67 0.51 -16.41 -14.50
CA VAL A 67 -0.53 -16.92 -13.61
C VAL A 67 -0.75 -16.05 -12.37
N LEU A 68 0.12 -15.05 -12.14
CA LEU A 68 -0.09 -14.10 -11.05
C LEU A 68 -1.34 -13.27 -11.31
N GLN A 69 -2.14 -13.09 -10.27
CA GLN A 69 -3.28 -12.20 -10.34
C GLN A 69 -2.81 -10.75 -10.51
N GLN A 70 -3.45 -10.00 -11.40
CA GLN A 70 -3.15 -8.59 -11.59
C GLN A 70 -3.57 -7.79 -10.32
N PRO A 71 -2.76 -6.81 -9.88
CA PRO A 71 -3.07 -5.98 -8.71
C PRO A 71 -4.44 -5.29 -8.82
N VAL A 72 -4.80 -4.79 -10.01
CA VAL A 72 -6.09 -4.13 -10.24
C VAL A 72 -7.26 -5.07 -9.96
N ASP A 73 -7.15 -6.34 -10.35
CA ASP A 73 -8.18 -7.36 -10.11
C ASP A 73 -8.20 -7.82 -8.65
N ALA A 74 -7.03 -7.84 -8.00
CA ALA A 74 -6.90 -8.23 -6.59
C ALA A 74 -7.55 -7.22 -5.64
N MET A 75 -7.51 -5.94 -6.01
CA MET A 75 -7.97 -4.82 -5.20
C MET A 75 -9.25 -4.16 -5.73
N ALA A 76 -9.92 -4.77 -6.72
CA ALA A 76 -11.12 -4.21 -7.35
C ALA A 76 -12.21 -3.88 -6.31
N ASP A 77 -12.45 -4.82 -5.38
CA ASP A 77 -13.50 -4.72 -4.37
C ASP A 77 -13.04 -4.03 -3.07
N PHE A 78 -11.80 -3.53 -3.01
CA PHE A 78 -11.31 -2.91 -1.78
C PHE A 78 -11.97 -1.55 -1.56
N PRO A 79 -12.33 -1.23 -0.30
CA PRO A 79 -12.92 0.05 0.05
C PRO A 79 -11.99 1.19 -0.35
N ARG A 80 -12.59 2.31 -0.77
CA ARG A 80 -11.88 3.52 -1.17
C ARG A 80 -12.22 4.67 -0.22
N ASP A 81 -11.27 5.56 -0.05
CA ASP A 81 -11.47 6.81 0.66
C ASP A 81 -12.15 7.87 -0.22
N ASN A 82 -12.39 9.05 0.37
CA ASN A 82 -13.02 10.16 -0.36
C ASN A 82 -12.17 10.68 -1.54
N ALA A 83 -10.89 10.33 -1.60
CA ALA A 83 -9.99 10.65 -2.71
C ALA A 83 -9.90 9.51 -3.75
N GLY A 84 -10.67 8.43 -3.59
CA GLY A 84 -10.68 7.27 -4.49
C GLY A 84 -9.51 6.30 -4.30
N ILE A 85 -8.68 6.51 -3.29
CA ILE A 85 -7.50 5.66 -3.00
C ILE A 85 -7.95 4.50 -2.09
N VAL A 86 -7.32 3.33 -2.21
CA VAL A 86 -7.61 2.19 -1.30
C VAL A 86 -7.48 2.62 0.15
N ASP A 87 -8.53 2.35 0.91
CA ASP A 87 -8.50 2.42 2.35
C ASP A 87 -8.07 1.07 2.93
N TRP A 88 -6.77 0.94 3.14
CA TRP A 88 -6.16 -0.30 3.63
C TRP A 88 -6.60 -0.67 5.04
N VAL A 89 -6.85 0.33 5.89
CA VAL A 89 -7.31 0.10 7.27
C VAL A 89 -8.70 -0.50 7.23
N LYS A 90 -9.62 0.11 6.46
CA LYS A 90 -10.97 -0.41 6.29
C LYS A 90 -10.98 -1.80 5.64
N ALA A 91 -10.11 -2.04 4.65
CA ALA A 91 -9.99 -3.36 4.01
C ALA A 91 -9.58 -4.46 5.01
N LEU A 92 -8.74 -4.12 5.99
CA LEU A 92 -8.34 -5.01 7.07
C LEU A 92 -9.47 -5.21 8.09
N GLU A 93 -10.13 -4.13 8.53
CA GLU A 93 -11.27 -4.18 9.45
C GLU A 93 -12.45 -4.99 8.89
N GLU A 94 -12.71 -4.90 7.59
CA GLU A 94 -13.72 -5.68 6.88
C GLU A 94 -13.28 -7.12 6.58
N GLY A 95 -12.03 -7.49 6.88
CA GLY A 95 -11.49 -8.84 6.69
C GLY A 95 -11.29 -9.25 5.23
N LEU A 96 -11.21 -8.28 4.31
CA LEU A 96 -10.86 -8.50 2.90
C LEU A 96 -9.40 -8.93 2.76
N VAL A 97 -8.56 -8.47 3.69
CA VAL A 97 -7.17 -8.88 3.88
C VAL A 97 -7.06 -9.63 5.20
N ASN A 98 -6.40 -10.79 5.18
CA ASN A 98 -6.08 -11.54 6.40
C ASN A 98 -4.57 -11.83 6.42
N PRO A 99 -3.76 -10.94 7.04
CA PRO A 99 -2.32 -11.11 7.17
C PRO A 99 -2.00 -12.36 8.01
N ARG A 100 -0.89 -13.03 7.66
CA ARG A 100 -0.38 -14.16 8.45
C ARG A 100 0.80 -13.67 9.28
N ALA A 101 0.85 -14.06 10.55
CA ALA A 101 1.97 -13.71 11.42
C ALA A 101 3.26 -14.46 11.06
N SER A 102 3.14 -15.70 10.57
CA SER A 102 4.27 -16.51 10.14
C SER A 102 4.02 -17.21 8.81
N LYS A 103 5.10 -17.71 8.21
CA LYS A 103 5.07 -18.45 6.93
C LYS A 103 4.30 -19.77 7.08
N GLU A 104 4.38 -20.39 8.24
CA GLU A 104 3.69 -21.62 8.63
C GLU A 104 2.25 -21.33 9.07
N GLY A 105 1.99 -20.13 9.57
CA GLY A 105 0.70 -19.71 10.11
C GLY A 105 0.47 -20.23 11.53
N GLY A 106 -0.73 -19.99 12.08
CA GLY A 106 -1.11 -20.44 13.43
C GLY A 106 -0.60 -19.55 14.57
N GLU A 107 0.26 -18.59 14.25
CA GLU A 107 0.64 -17.51 15.16
C GLU A 107 -0.26 -16.28 14.96
N GLU A 108 -0.34 -15.47 16.01
CA GLU A 108 -1.09 -14.21 16.03
C GLU A 108 -0.16 -13.02 15.84
N MET A 109 -0.66 -11.95 15.23
CA MET A 109 0.08 -10.70 15.09
C MET A 109 0.28 -10.06 16.46
N HIS A 110 1.50 -9.57 16.73
CA HIS A 110 1.76 -8.78 17.93
C HIS A 110 1.34 -7.33 17.69
N VAL A 111 0.08 -7.02 18.02
CA VAL A 111 -0.48 -5.68 17.85
C VAL A 111 -0.14 -4.79 19.03
N VAL A 112 0.31 -3.58 18.72
CA VAL A 112 0.71 -2.56 19.69
C VAL A 112 -0.17 -1.33 19.51
N ASP A 113 -0.87 -0.90 20.57
CA ASP A 113 -1.84 0.20 20.50
C ASP A 113 -1.36 1.44 21.28
N PHE A 114 -0.42 2.17 20.68
CA PHE A 114 -0.08 3.51 21.11
C PHE A 114 0.36 4.39 19.93
N ASP A 115 0.24 5.70 20.14
CA ASP A 115 0.57 6.69 19.12
C ASP A 115 1.91 7.36 19.39
N VAL A 116 2.61 7.72 18.31
CA VAL A 116 3.75 8.63 18.34
C VAL A 116 3.34 9.93 17.69
N ILE A 117 3.50 11.04 18.42
CA ILE A 117 3.22 12.39 17.92
C ILE A 117 4.50 13.08 17.50
N PHE A 118 4.63 13.36 16.21
CA PHE A 118 5.70 14.15 15.64
C PHE A 118 5.28 15.63 15.65
N LYS A 119 6.05 16.44 16.38
CA LYS A 119 5.76 17.88 16.58
C LYS A 119 6.53 18.81 15.66
N ASN A 120 7.55 18.32 14.97
CA ASN A 120 8.36 19.11 14.05
C ASN A 120 7.69 19.20 12.67
N THR A 121 6.53 19.87 12.60
CA THR A 121 5.67 19.92 11.40
C THR A 121 5.55 21.32 10.81
N ALA A 122 6.50 22.22 11.10
CA ALA A 122 6.45 23.63 10.71
C ALA A 122 5.11 24.29 11.10
N SER A 123 4.31 24.77 10.14
CA SER A 123 2.99 25.37 10.37
C SER A 123 1.83 24.37 10.34
N MET A 124 2.06 23.14 9.89
CA MET A 124 1.01 22.12 9.79
C MET A 124 0.62 21.58 11.17
N PRO A 125 -0.56 20.95 11.32
CA PRO A 125 -0.91 20.16 12.48
C PRO A 125 0.17 19.12 12.80
N TYR A 126 0.24 18.68 14.06
CA TYR A 126 1.13 17.60 14.46
C TYR A 126 0.77 16.31 13.73
N VAL A 127 1.80 15.50 13.47
CA VAL A 127 1.64 14.22 12.82
C VAL A 127 1.41 13.13 13.86
N ARG A 128 0.35 12.34 13.68
CA ARG A 128 0.09 11.13 14.45
C ARG A 128 0.54 9.91 13.67
N TYR A 129 1.36 9.08 14.30
CA TYR A 129 1.70 7.75 13.83
C TYR A 129 1.10 6.72 14.79
N PRO A 130 0.09 5.95 14.37
CA PRO A 130 -0.49 4.92 15.23
C PRO A 130 0.20 3.57 15.02
N HIS A 131 0.70 2.93 16.08
CA HIS A 131 1.31 1.61 15.95
C HIS A 131 0.30 0.53 15.57
N ARG A 132 -0.96 0.66 16.00
CA ARG A 132 -1.96 -0.40 15.85
C ARG A 132 -2.15 -0.80 14.40
N GLN A 133 -2.54 0.14 13.54
CA GLN A 133 -2.76 -0.12 12.12
C GLN A 133 -1.49 -0.59 11.39
N HIS A 134 -0.31 -0.27 11.92
CA HIS A 134 0.95 -0.76 11.36
C HIS A 134 1.32 -2.15 11.87
N THR A 135 0.92 -2.54 13.07
CA THR A 135 1.29 -3.81 13.71
C THR A 135 0.23 -4.90 13.55
N GLU A 136 -0.95 -4.56 13.04
CA GLU A 136 -1.97 -5.54 12.62
C GLU A 136 -1.56 -6.36 11.38
N TRP A 137 -0.52 -5.94 10.64
CA TRP A 137 -0.01 -6.64 9.45
C TRP A 137 1.53 -6.67 9.30
N LEU A 138 2.28 -5.90 10.10
CA LEU A 138 3.75 -5.87 10.07
C LEU A 138 4.33 -6.19 11.45
N THR A 139 5.57 -6.65 11.45
CA THR A 139 6.34 -6.94 12.66
C THR A 139 7.25 -5.77 13.03
N CYS A 140 7.75 -5.76 14.27
CA CYS A 140 8.65 -4.71 14.75
C CYS A 140 9.90 -4.54 13.85
N GLU A 141 10.43 -5.64 13.31
CA GLU A 141 11.63 -5.65 12.47
C GLU A 141 11.43 -4.98 11.11
N ASN A 142 10.17 -4.89 10.64
CA ASN A 142 9.87 -4.16 9.41
C ASN A 142 10.20 -2.66 9.54
N CYS A 143 10.21 -2.12 10.76
CA CYS A 143 10.46 -0.71 11.03
C CYS A 143 11.75 -0.47 11.82
N HIS A 144 12.04 -1.29 12.82
CA HIS A 144 13.12 -1.06 13.77
C HIS A 144 14.28 -2.04 13.62
N PRO A 145 15.53 -1.60 13.84
CA PRO A 145 15.96 -0.21 14.01
C PRO A 145 16.21 0.50 12.66
N LYS A 146 16.00 -0.21 11.53
CA LYS A 146 16.48 0.20 10.21
C LYS A 146 15.84 1.47 9.68
N ILE A 147 14.52 1.61 9.81
CA ILE A 147 13.77 2.78 9.32
C ILE A 147 13.64 3.81 10.44
N PHE A 148 13.28 3.35 11.64
CA PHE A 148 13.15 4.17 12.83
C PHE A 148 13.95 3.55 13.98
N LEU A 149 14.52 4.38 14.84
CA LEU A 149 15.01 3.92 16.13
C LEU A 149 13.80 3.69 17.04
N PRO A 150 13.83 2.67 17.92
CA PRO A 150 12.77 2.43 18.90
C PRO A 150 12.83 3.46 20.05
N GLN A 151 12.87 4.74 19.71
CA GLN A 151 13.04 5.87 20.62
C GLN A 151 12.31 7.09 20.07
N LYS A 152 11.41 7.67 20.88
CA LYS A 152 10.72 8.92 20.55
C LYS A 152 11.73 10.04 20.34
N GLY A 153 11.64 10.73 19.20
CA GLY A 153 12.55 11.81 18.84
C GLY A 153 13.96 11.37 18.39
N GLY A 154 14.22 10.06 18.28
CA GLY A 154 15.50 9.53 17.79
C GLY A 154 15.72 9.70 16.28
N ASN A 155 14.66 10.02 15.52
CA ASN A 155 14.71 10.15 14.06
C ASN A 155 14.30 11.57 13.64
N PRO A 156 15.23 12.37 13.10
CA PRO A 156 14.89 13.67 12.52
C PRO A 156 14.25 13.47 11.15
N THR A 157 12.95 13.16 11.13
CA THR A 157 12.20 12.94 9.89
C THR A 157 11.63 14.25 9.35
N ASN A 158 11.78 14.49 8.05
CA ASN A 158 11.11 15.59 7.35
C ASN A 158 10.45 15.11 6.04
N MET A 159 9.61 15.96 5.44
CA MET A 159 8.89 15.61 4.21
C MET A 159 9.81 15.40 3.01
N SER A 160 10.96 16.08 2.92
CA SER A 160 11.92 15.86 1.83
C SER A 160 12.46 14.43 1.87
N ASP A 161 12.82 13.94 3.06
CA ASP A 161 13.30 12.57 3.25
C ASP A 161 12.21 11.55 2.88
N ILE A 162 10.96 11.81 3.28
CA ILE A 162 9.80 10.98 2.94
C ILE A 162 9.62 10.90 1.42
N MET A 163 9.71 12.03 0.71
CA MET A 163 9.61 12.06 -0.74
C MET A 163 10.75 11.33 -1.44
N GLN A 164 11.91 11.24 -0.80
CA GLN A 164 13.07 10.46 -1.27
C GLN A 164 12.97 8.96 -0.92
N GLY A 165 11.87 8.51 -0.33
CA GLY A 165 11.64 7.11 0.01
C GLY A 165 12.23 6.67 1.35
N ASN A 166 12.58 7.60 2.23
CA ASN A 166 13.02 7.32 3.60
C ASN A 166 11.84 7.41 4.59
N PHE A 167 12.02 6.87 5.80
CA PHE A 167 11.02 6.91 6.87
C PHE A 167 9.64 6.40 6.40
N CYS A 168 8.59 7.23 6.51
CA CYS A 168 7.24 6.91 6.04
C CYS A 168 7.21 6.57 4.54
N GLY A 169 8.09 7.20 3.76
CA GLY A 169 8.20 7.03 2.31
C GLY A 169 8.79 5.69 1.86
N VAL A 170 9.31 4.88 2.79
CA VAL A 170 9.69 3.50 2.47
C VAL A 170 8.47 2.71 1.97
N CYS A 171 7.29 3.01 2.54
CA CYS A 171 6.03 2.33 2.21
C CYS A 171 5.02 3.26 1.52
N HIS A 172 4.79 4.46 2.05
CA HIS A 172 3.80 5.40 1.53
C HIS A 172 4.22 5.96 0.16
N GLY A 173 3.44 5.65 -0.88
CA GLY A 173 3.74 5.96 -2.28
C GLY A 173 4.21 4.76 -3.11
N LYS A 174 4.54 3.63 -2.48
CA LYS A 174 4.91 2.38 -3.16
C LYS A 174 3.90 1.26 -2.90
N VAL A 175 3.61 1.01 -1.63
CA VAL A 175 2.72 -0.07 -1.18
C VAL A 175 1.56 0.42 -0.32
N ALA A 176 1.57 1.70 0.05
CA ALA A 176 0.49 2.39 0.77
C ALA A 176 0.18 3.74 0.09
N PHE A 177 -0.88 4.42 0.53
CA PHE A 177 -1.29 5.70 -0.05
C PHE A 177 -0.13 6.71 -0.12
N PRO A 178 -0.06 7.54 -1.18
CA PRO A 178 1.02 8.49 -1.35
C PRO A 178 0.92 9.63 -0.33
N PRO A 179 2.05 10.06 0.26
CA PRO A 179 2.05 11.14 1.24
C PRO A 179 1.73 12.51 0.63
N THR A 180 1.79 12.64 -0.71
CA THR A 180 1.57 13.90 -1.44
C THR A 180 0.10 14.27 -1.65
N LYS A 181 -0.83 13.31 -1.60
CA LYS A 181 -2.25 13.55 -1.92
C LYS A 181 -3.19 13.52 -0.71
N ASN A 182 -2.67 13.20 0.49
CA ASN A 182 -3.49 12.94 1.68
C ASN A 182 -2.86 13.48 2.98
N CYS A 183 -2.48 14.76 3.00
CA CYS A 183 -1.78 15.39 4.13
C CYS A 183 -2.47 15.18 5.49
N GLY A 184 -3.80 15.28 5.51
CA GLY A 184 -4.61 15.17 6.73
C GLY A 184 -4.64 13.78 7.36
N ARG A 185 -4.25 12.72 6.63
CA ARG A 185 -4.14 11.37 7.21
C ARG A 185 -3.05 11.31 8.28
N CYS A 186 -1.95 12.03 8.07
CA CYS A 186 -0.85 12.11 9.01
C CYS A 186 -0.99 13.33 9.92
N HIS A 187 -1.21 14.51 9.33
CA HIS A 187 -1.35 15.79 10.03
C HIS A 187 -2.75 15.95 10.65
N SER A 188 -3.03 15.13 11.67
CA SER A 188 -4.37 14.98 12.24
C SER A 188 -4.51 15.49 13.69
N VAL A 189 -3.40 15.90 14.31
CA VAL A 189 -3.41 16.34 15.72
C VAL A 189 -3.22 17.84 15.79
N SER A 190 -4.17 18.55 16.41
CA SER A 190 -4.07 19.99 16.61
C SER A 190 -2.80 20.35 17.38
N ARG A 191 -2.19 21.50 17.05
CA ARG A 191 -1.02 22.03 17.75
C ARG A 191 -1.35 22.48 19.16
N ASP A 192 -2.60 22.87 19.38
CA ASP A 192 -3.11 23.35 20.67
C ASP A 192 -3.62 22.20 21.55
N ALA A 193 -3.57 20.95 21.06
CA ALA A 193 -3.97 19.80 21.85
C ALA A 193 -3.00 19.62 23.03
N PRO A 194 -3.49 19.65 24.30
CA PRO A 194 -2.68 19.29 25.45
C PRO A 194 -2.13 17.88 25.20
N GLY A 195 -0.81 17.72 25.29
CA GLY A 195 -0.12 16.52 24.83
C GLY A 195 -0.75 15.23 25.37
N ILE A 196 -1.48 14.52 24.51
CA ILE A 196 -1.90 13.15 24.77
C ILE A 196 -0.63 12.32 24.72
N ARG A 197 -0.33 11.72 25.88
CA ARG A 197 0.94 11.09 26.22
C ARG A 197 1.33 10.00 25.22
#